data_AF-Q27U86-F1
#
_entry.id   AF-Q27U86-F1
#
_cell.length_a   1.000
_cell.length_b   1.000
_cell.length_c   1.000
_cell.angle_alpha   90.00
_cell.angle_beta   90.00
_cell.angle_gamma   90.00
#
_symmetry.space_group_name_H-M   'P 1'
#
loop_
_entity.id
_entity.type
_entity.pdbx_description
1 polymer ?
#
loop_
_entity_poly.entity_id
_entity_poly.type
_entity_poly.pdbx_seq_one_letter_code
_entity_poly.pdbx_strand_id
1 'polypeptide(L)'
;AHPAVEGVMLWGFWELFVRENAHLVNAEGGVNEAGKRLLGLKREWLSRAHGLVEEECEFRFRGFHGTYDVEIITPCEKVCKTIVVDKGYGPMEVSIDL
;
A
#
# COMPACT_ATOMS: atom_id res chain seq x y z
N ALA A 1 11.43 10.23 6.04
CA ALA A 1 10.05 10.54 5.64
C ALA A 1 9.54 11.66 6.55
N HIS A 2 8.90 12.69 6.01
CA HIS A 2 8.38 13.78 6.83
C HIS A 2 6.88 13.55 7.11
N PRO A 3 6.43 13.51 8.38
CA PRO A 3 5.08 13.07 8.75
C PRO A 3 3.95 14.01 8.28
N ALA A 4 4.28 15.23 7.86
CA ALA A 4 3.33 16.17 7.28
C ALA A 4 3.13 16.01 5.75
N VAL A 5 3.88 15.11 5.10
CA VAL A 5 3.72 14.88 3.66
C VAL A 5 2.56 13.92 3.44
N GLU A 6 1.51 14.40 2.77
CA GLU A 6 0.30 13.61 2.45
C GLU A 6 0.35 13.00 1.05
N GLY A 7 1.23 13.49 0.18
CA GLY A 7 1.39 12.98 -1.17
C GLY A 7 2.62 13.53 -1.86
N VAL A 8 3.05 12.84 -2.91
CA VAL A 8 4.13 13.28 -3.80
C VAL A 8 3.62 13.15 -5.23
N MET A 9 3.56 14.27 -5.94
CA MET A 9 3.19 14.30 -7.35
C MET A 9 4.45 14.33 -8.21
N LEU A 10 4.58 13.35 -9.09
CA LEU A 10 5.69 13.28 -10.05
C LEU A 10 5.25 13.95 -11.35
N TRP A 11 5.88 15.08 -11.68
CA TRP A 11 5.53 15.84 -12.86
C TRP A 11 6.14 15.21 -14.12
N GLY A 12 5.27 14.63 -14.95
CA GLY A 12 5.64 14.07 -16.25
C GLY A 12 6.56 12.84 -16.15
N PHE A 13 5.95 11.70 -15.89
CA PHE A 13 6.68 10.44 -15.79
C PHE A 13 6.96 9.79 -17.17
N TRP A 14 6.41 10.34 -18.26
CA TRP A 14 6.58 9.83 -19.62
C TRP A 14 7.45 10.78 -20.44
N GLU A 15 8.44 10.23 -21.15
CA GLU A 15 9.48 10.98 -21.87
C GLU A 15 8.95 12.04 -22.84
N LEU A 16 7.85 11.76 -23.51
CA LEU A 16 7.25 12.62 -24.54
C LEU A 16 6.83 14.02 -24.03
N PHE A 17 6.75 14.24 -22.72
CA PHE A 17 6.21 15.48 -22.13
C PHE A 17 7.09 16.09 -21.03
N VAL A 18 8.37 15.71 -20.96
CA VAL A 18 9.28 16.23 -19.92
C VAL A 18 10.65 16.64 -20.42
N ARG A 19 11.36 17.34 -19.53
CA ARG A 19 12.78 17.62 -19.71
C ARG A 19 13.56 16.31 -19.86
N GLU A 20 14.68 16.42 -20.58
CA GLU A 20 15.63 15.33 -20.74
C GLU A 20 16.00 14.72 -19.38
N ASN A 21 16.04 13.39 -19.31
CA ASN A 21 16.35 12.60 -18.11
C ASN A 21 15.40 12.79 -16.90
N ALA A 22 14.21 13.38 -17.09
CA ALA A 22 13.22 13.53 -16.00
C ALA A 22 12.10 12.48 -16.01
N HIS A 23 12.06 11.60 -17.02
CA HIS A 23 11.02 10.57 -17.16
C HIS A 23 11.32 9.33 -16.32
N LEU A 24 10.27 8.54 -16.05
CA LEU A 24 10.38 7.18 -15.50
C LEU A 24 10.08 6.11 -16.55
N VAL A 25 9.38 6.51 -17.60
CA VAL A 25 8.97 5.69 -18.74
C VAL A 25 9.43 6.38 -20.01
N ASN A 26 10.14 5.66 -20.86
CA ASN A 26 10.62 6.16 -22.15
C ASN A 26 9.46 6.27 -23.17
N ALA A 27 9.73 6.84 -24.34
CA ALA A 27 8.74 7.04 -25.39
C ALA A 27 8.02 5.74 -25.81
N GLU A 28 8.72 4.61 -25.81
CA GLU A 28 8.21 3.29 -26.20
C GLU A 28 7.48 2.55 -25.06
N GLY A 29 7.39 3.13 -23.86
CA GLY A 29 6.71 2.54 -22.70
C GLY A 29 7.59 1.68 -21.78
N GLY A 30 8.89 1.60 -22.04
CA GLY A 30 9.90 0.97 -21.19
C GLY A 30 10.18 1.76 -19.91
N VAL A 31 10.18 1.08 -18.77
CA VAL A 31 10.47 1.68 -17.46
C VAL A 31 11.98 1.74 -17.21
N ASN A 32 12.52 2.92 -16.91
CA ASN A 32 13.94 3.10 -16.59
C ASN A 32 14.28 2.71 -15.15
N GLU A 33 15.56 2.82 -14.77
CA GLU A 33 16.02 2.42 -13.43
C GLU A 33 15.36 3.21 -12.28
N ALA A 34 15.11 4.51 -12.48
CA ALA A 34 14.39 5.31 -11.50
C ALA A 34 12.93 4.85 -11.36
N GLY A 35 12.25 4.55 -12.46
CA GLY A 35 10.90 3.99 -12.47
C GLY A 35 10.82 2.62 -11.80
N LYS A 36 11.78 1.73 -12.07
CA LYS A 36 11.89 0.42 -11.41
C LYS A 36 12.08 0.58 -9.91
N ARG A 37 12.93 1.52 -9.47
CA ARG A 37 13.13 1.80 -8.03
C ARG A 37 11.84 2.30 -7.38
N LEU A 38 11.11 3.21 -8.02
CA LEU A 38 9.81 3.70 -7.52
C LEU A 38 8.79 2.57 -7.40
N LEU A 39 8.67 1.70 -8.41
CA LEU A 39 7.76 0.56 -8.38
C LEU A 39 8.13 -0.45 -7.28
N GLY A 40 9.42 -0.70 -7.08
CA GLY A 40 9.92 -1.52 -5.98
C GLY A 40 9.54 -0.93 -4.61
N LEU A 41 9.76 0.37 -4.44
CA LEU A 41 9.39 1.09 -3.21
C LEU A 41 7.87 1.03 -2.97
N LYS A 42 7.06 1.21 -4.02
CA LYS A 42 5.60 1.10 -3.91
C LYS A 42 5.18 -0.29 -3.43
N ARG A 43 5.82 -1.37 -3.91
CA ARG A 43 5.53 -2.73 -3.44
C ARG A 43 5.93 -2.93 -1.98
N GLU A 44 7.07 -2.39 -1.58
CA GLU A 44 7.57 -2.45 -0.20
C GLU A 44 6.67 -1.68 0.78
N TRP A 45 6.12 -0.55 0.34
CA TRP A 45 5.33 0.34 1.19
C TRP A 45 3.83 0.05 1.19
N LEU A 46 3.34 -0.80 0.29
CA LEU A 46 1.97 -1.26 0.37
C LEU A 46 1.84 -2.29 1.49
N SER A 47 0.91 -2.04 2.41
CA SER A 47 0.56 -3.01 3.44
C SER A 47 -0.18 -4.19 2.81
N ARG A 48 0.50 -5.33 2.72
CA ARG A 48 -0.08 -6.63 2.37
C ARG A 48 0.34 -7.62 3.44
N ALA A 49 -0.63 -8.27 4.05
CA ALA A 49 -0.38 -9.28 5.08
C ALA A 49 -1.38 -10.43 4.90
N HIS A 50 -0.91 -11.63 5.16
CA HIS A 50 -1.73 -12.83 5.22
C HIS A 50 -1.12 -13.73 6.30
N GLY A 51 -1.97 -14.30 7.13
CA GLY A 51 -1.60 -15.40 8.01
C GLY A 51 -2.86 -16.08 8.55
N LEU A 52 -2.64 -16.98 9.50
CA LEU A 52 -3.68 -17.70 10.21
C LEU A 52 -3.94 -17.01 11.54
N VAL A 53 -5.21 -17.04 11.94
CA VAL A 53 -5.64 -16.62 13.27
C VAL A 53 -5.90 -17.90 14.05
N GLU A 54 -5.09 -18.14 15.09
CA GLU A 54 -5.23 -19.30 15.97
C GLU A 54 -5.88 -18.88 17.30
N GLU A 55 -5.44 -19.42 18.43
CA GLU A 55 -6.16 -19.40 19.72
C GLU A 55 -6.49 -18.00 20.27
N GLU A 56 -5.74 -16.98 19.88
CA GLU A 56 -5.87 -15.61 20.41
C GLU A 56 -6.87 -14.75 19.62
N CYS A 57 -7.48 -15.28 18.54
CA CYS A 57 -8.42 -14.56 17.66
C CYS A 57 -7.90 -13.22 17.12
N GLU A 58 -6.58 -12.98 17.15
CA GLU A 58 -5.93 -11.74 16.75
C GLU A 58 -5.04 -11.95 15.52
N PHE A 59 -5.05 -10.99 14.61
CA PHE A 59 -4.10 -10.92 13.50
C PHE A 59 -3.35 -9.58 13.50
N ARG A 60 -2.03 -9.63 13.73
CA ARG A 60 -1.18 -8.44 13.75
C ARG A 60 -0.52 -8.21 12.39
N PHE A 61 -0.66 -7.00 11.87
CA PHE A 61 0.04 -6.57 10.66
C PHE A 61 0.48 -5.11 10.75
N ARG A 62 1.42 -4.72 9.90
CA ARG A 62 1.81 -3.32 9.74
C ARG A 62 0.93 -2.63 8.70
N GLY A 63 0.08 -1.71 9.16
CA GLY A 63 -0.73 -0.81 8.33
C GLY A 63 -0.16 0.62 8.29
N PHE A 64 -0.54 1.37 7.26
CA PHE A 64 -0.46 2.84 7.22
C PHE A 64 -1.85 3.45 7.32
N HIS A 65 -1.97 4.75 7.60
CA HIS A 65 -3.26 5.44 7.54
C HIS A 65 -3.91 5.26 6.16
N GLY A 66 -5.17 4.84 6.13
CA GLY A 66 -5.90 4.58 4.89
C GLY A 66 -7.04 3.58 5.04
N THR A 67 -7.65 3.24 3.92
CA THR A 67 -8.75 2.28 3.82
C THR A 67 -8.22 0.95 3.34
N TYR A 68 -8.64 -0.14 3.98
CA TYR A 68 -8.21 -1.49 3.68
C TYR A 68 -9.40 -2.40 3.46
N ASP A 69 -9.28 -3.27 2.46
CA ASP A 69 -10.15 -4.42 2.30
C ASP A 69 -9.50 -5.62 2.98
N VAL A 70 -10.23 -6.21 3.92
CA VAL A 70 -9.84 -7.38 4.69
C VAL A 70 -10.67 -8.55 4.21
N GLU A 71 -9.99 -9.60 3.76
CA GLU A 71 -10.61 -10.87 3.40
C GLU A 71 -10.36 -11.88 4.51
N ILE A 72 -11.44 -12.39 5.09
CA ILE A 72 -11.39 -13.38 6.16
C ILE A 72 -11.93 -14.68 5.61
N ILE A 73 -11.08 -15.70 5.59
CA ILE A 73 -11.41 -17.02 5.06
C ILE A 73 -11.57 -17.95 6.25
N THR A 74 -12.80 -18.40 6.47
CA THR A 74 -13.12 -19.45 7.44
C THR A 74 -13.36 -20.78 6.71
N PRO A 75 -13.42 -21.92 7.41
CA PRO A 75 -13.79 -23.19 6.78
C PRO A 75 -15.18 -23.18 6.13
N CYS A 76 -16.09 -22.31 6.60
CA CYS A 76 -17.48 -22.25 6.15
C CYS A 76 -17.68 -21.26 5.00
N GLU A 77 -17.02 -20.10 5.07
CA GLU A 77 -17.24 -19.00 4.13
C GLU A 77 -16.07 -18.01 4.06
N LYS A 78 -16.11 -17.16 3.03
CA LYS A 78 -15.25 -15.99 2.87
C LYS A 78 -16.05 -14.72 3.16
N VAL A 79 -15.59 -13.93 4.12
CA VAL A 79 -16.16 -12.63 4.48
C VAL A 79 -15.22 -11.52 4.02
N CYS A 80 -15.76 -10.51 3.34
CA CYS A 80 -15.01 -9.31 2.95
C CYS A 80 -15.49 -8.12 3.77
N LYS A 81 -14.58 -7.38 4.39
CA LYS A 81 -14.87 -6.18 5.17
C LYS A 81 -13.93 -5.06 4.82
N THR A 82 -14.44 -3.83 4.88
CA THR A 82 -13.63 -2.63 4.74
C THR A 82 -13.38 -2.04 6.11
N ILE A 83 -12.10 -1.76 6.42
CA ILE A 83 -11.68 -1.09 7.65
C ILE A 83 -10.96 0.21 7.32
N VAL A 84 -11.05 1.17 8.24
CA VAL A 84 -10.31 2.43 8.16
C VAL A 84 -9.27 2.45 9.26
N VAL A 85 -8.01 2.69 8.89
CA VAL A 85 -6.92 2.93 9.83
C VAL A 85 -6.73 4.43 9.93
N ASP A 86 -7.09 5.00 11.08
CA ASP A 86 -6.95 6.43 11.32
C ASP A 86 -5.49 6.85 11.53
N LYS A 87 -5.25 8.16 11.41
CA LYS A 87 -3.92 8.74 11.64
C LYS A 87 -3.59 8.67 13.14
N GLY A 88 -2.58 7.90 13.50
CA GLY A 88 -2.15 7.72 14.90
C GLY A 88 -0.65 7.47 15.03
N TYR A 89 -0.13 7.57 16.26
CA TYR A 89 1.30 7.42 16.59
C TYR A 89 1.66 6.05 17.19
N GLY A 90 0.73 5.07 17.17
CA GLY A 90 0.92 3.77 17.82
C GLY A 90 0.10 2.64 17.18
N PRO A 91 0.20 1.42 17.69
CA PRO A 91 -0.62 0.29 17.25
C PRO A 91 -2.10 0.61 17.45
N MET A 92 -2.93 0.16 16.51
CA MET A 92 -4.37 0.36 16.51
C MET A 92 -5.05 -1.00 16.44
N GLU A 93 -6.02 -1.22 17.31
CA GLU A 93 -6.86 -2.42 17.29
C GLU A 93 -8.13 -2.11 16.50
N VAL A 94 -8.47 -3.03 15.59
CA VAL A 94 -9.71 -2.95 14.80
C VAL A 94 -10.47 -4.23 15.04
N SER A 95 -11.60 -4.13 15.74
CA SER A 95 -12.50 -5.26 15.95
C SER A 95 -13.30 -5.53 14.68
N ILE A 96 -13.38 -6.82 14.32
CA ILE A 96 -14.11 -7.27 13.13
C ILE A 96 -15.23 -8.20 13.60
N ASP A 97 -16.48 -7.71 13.49
CA ASP A 97 -17.65 -8.52 13.85
C ASP A 97 -17.97 -9.56 12.77
N LEU A 98 -17.49 -10.80 12.93
CA LEU A 98 -17.73 -11.87 11.98
C LEU A 98 -19.19 -12.34 11.95
#